data_AF-A0A945IBQ1-F1
#
_entry.id   AF-A0A945IBQ1-F1
#
_cell.length_a   1.000
_cell.length_b   1.000
_cell.length_c   1.000
_cell.angle_alpha   90.00
_cell.angle_beta   90.00
_cell.angle_gamma   90.00
#
_symmetry.space_group_name_H-M   'P 1'
#
loop_
_entity.id
_entity.type
_entity.pdbx_description
1 polymer ?
#
loop_
_entity_poly.entity_id
_entity_poly.type
_entity_poly.pdbx_seq_one_letter_code
_entity_poly.pdbx_strand_id
1 'polypeptide(L)' 'MNIQQAIQTVVESTDLEQDQSADAMREIMSGEATPAQFGAFLTAMRMKGETPSE' A
#
# COMPACT_ATOMS: atom_id res chain seq x y z
N MET A 1 9.94 -0.70 2.22
CA MET A 1 9.10 -1.88 1.90
C MET A 1 8.66 -1.78 0.44
N ASN A 2 8.55 -2.89 -0.31
CA ASN A 2 8.03 -2.85 -1.68
C ASN A 2 6.50 -2.99 -1.73
N ILE A 3 5.86 -2.67 -2.87
CA ILE A 3 4.40 -2.65 -3.02
C ILE A 3 3.78 -4.04 -2.83
N GLN A 4 4.48 -5.12 -3.19
CA GLN A 4 3.98 -6.49 -3.01
C GLN A 4 3.87 -6.84 -1.52
N GLN A 5 4.90 -6.50 -0.74
CA GLN A 5 4.89 -6.66 0.71
C GLN A 5 3.82 -5.78 1.36
N ALA A 6 3.66 -4.54 0.90
CA ALA A 6 2.66 -3.63 1.42
C ALA A 6 1.23 -4.15 1.19
N ILE A 7 0.93 -4.66 -0.02
CA ILE A 7 -0.36 -5.30 -0.31
C ILE A 7 -0.62 -6.47 0.65
N GLN A 8 0.37 -7.34 0.86
CA GLN A 8 0.22 -8.48 1.76
C GLN A 8 -0.11 -8.04 3.18
N THR A 9 0.65 -7.10 3.74
CA THR A 9 0.44 -6.57 5.10
C THR A 9 -0.97 -5.99 5.26
N VAL A 10 -1.43 -5.20 4.30
CA VAL A 10 -2.75 -4.55 4.37
C VAL A 10 -3.89 -5.55 4.19
N VAL A 11 -3.74 -6.56 3.33
CA VAL A 11 -4.72 -7.66 3.17
C VAL A 11 -4.85 -8.46 4.46
N GLU A 12 -3.77 -8.62 5.21
CA GLU A 12 -3.76 -9.23 6.55
C GLU A 12 -4.32 -8.30 7.65
N SER A 13 -4.92 -7.15 7.26
CA SER A 13 -5.46 -6.13 8.16
C SER A 13 -4.43 -5.55 9.15
N THR A 14 -3.15 -5.60 8.79
CA THR A 14 -2.05 -5.08 9.61
C THR A 14 -1.68 -3.66 9.18
N ASP A 15 -1.42 -2.78 10.15
CA ASP A 15 -0.98 -1.40 9.95
C ASP A 15 0.40 -1.32 9.32
N LEU A 16 0.49 -0.50 8.27
CA LEU A 16 1.76 -0.09 7.73
C LEU A 16 2.28 1.08 8.56
N GLU A 17 3.52 0.99 8.99
CA GLU A 17 4.20 2.14 9.57
C GLU A 17 4.35 3.25 8.52
N GLN A 18 4.52 4.50 8.97
CA GLN A 18 4.62 5.66 8.09
C GLN A 18 5.72 5.49 7.02
N ASP A 19 6.89 4.98 7.41
CA ASP A 19 8.01 4.74 6.50
C ASP A 19 7.71 3.63 5.49
N GLN A 20 6.96 2.60 5.89
CA GLN A 20 6.56 1.50 5.00
C GLN A 20 5.56 1.98 3.95
N SER A 21 4.59 2.78 4.36
CA SER A 21 3.63 3.44 3.47
C SER A 21 4.34 4.40 2.51
N ALA A 22 5.31 5.19 3.00
CA ALA A 22 6.08 6.11 2.18
C ALA A 22 6.91 5.38 1.12
N ASP A 23 7.53 4.25 1.47
CA ASP A 23 8.29 3.44 0.52
C ASP A 23 7.41 2.82 -0.56
N ALA A 24 6.25 2.25 -0.19
CA ALA A 24 5.31 1.68 -1.16
C ALA A 24 4.78 2.76 -2.11
N MET A 25 4.46 3.95 -1.58
CA MET A 25 4.07 5.11 -2.40
C MET A 25 5.20 5.59 -3.31
N ARG A 26 6.47 5.53 -2.87
CA ARG A 26 7.61 5.89 -3.71
C ARG A 26 7.73 4.97 -4.92
N GLU A 27 7.52 3.66 -4.76
CA GLU A 27 7.54 2.67 -5.86
C GLU A 27 6.37 2.88 -6.84
N ILE A 28 5.20 3.31 -6.33
CA ILE A 28 4.07 3.70 -7.17
C ILE A 28 4.42 4.95 -7.99
N MET A 29 4.98 5.97 -7.37
CA MET A 29 5.31 7.24 -8.03
C MET A 29 6.52 7.13 -8.98
N SER A 30 7.44 6.19 -8.73
CA SER A 30 8.58 5.91 -9.63
C SER A 30 8.16 5.17 -10.90
N GLY A 31 6.93 4.63 -10.95
CA GLY A 31 6.45 3.81 -12.06
C GLY A 31 6.95 2.36 -12.03
N GLU A 32 7.55 1.93 -10.92
CA GLU A 32 8.02 0.55 -10.73
C GLU A 32 6.84 -0.40 -10.41
N ALA A 33 5.76 0.13 -9.84
CA ALA A 33 4.53 -0.62 -9.62
C ALA A 33 3.70 -0.78 -10.91
N THR A 34 3.26 -2.01 -11.19
CA THR A 34 2.29 -2.27 -12.26
C THR A 34 0.91 -1.68 -11.92
N PRO A 35 0.08 -1.34 -12.92
CA PRO A 35 -1.29 -0.89 -12.69
C PRO A 35 -2.12 -1.86 -11.83
N ALA A 36 -1.88 -3.17 -11.96
CA ALA A 36 -2.55 -4.20 -11.18
C ALA A 36 -2.16 -4.12 -9.68
N GLN A 37 -0.88 -3.91 -9.38
CA GLN A 37 -0.42 -3.76 -7.99
C GLN A 37 -0.96 -2.47 -7.36
N PHE A 38 -0.99 -1.37 -8.10
CA PHE A 38 -1.59 -0.12 -7.61
C PHE A 38 -3.08 -0.29 -7.29
N GLY A 39 -3.86 -0.91 -8.19
CA GLY A 39 -5.27 -1.21 -7.95
C GLY A 39 -5.49 -2.15 -6.76
N ALA A 40 -4.65 -3.18 -6.61
CA ALA A 40 -4.69 -4.09 -5.47
C ALA A 40 -4.41 -3.37 -4.15
N PHE A 41 -3.38 -2.52 -4.12
CA PHE A 41 -3.02 -1.74 -2.94
C PHE A 41 -4.17 -0.80 -2.50
N LEU A 42 -4.74 -0.04 -3.42
CA LEU A 42 -5.89 0.84 -3.12
C LEU A 42 -7.11 0.06 -2.62
N THR A 43 -7.37 -1.10 -3.21
CA THR A 43 -8.49 -1.96 -2.81
C THR A 43 -8.26 -2.51 -1.41
N ALA A 44 -7.06 -3.00 -1.10
CA ALA A 44 -6.69 -3.49 0.21
C ALA A 44 -6.82 -2.40 1.29
N MET A 45 -6.29 -1.19 1.03
CA MET A 45 -6.40 -0.05 1.95
C MET A 45 -7.87 0.30 2.25
N ARG A 46 -8.72 0.28 1.21
CA ARG A 46 -10.16 0.51 1.38
C ARG A 46 -10.86 -0.60 2.16
N MET A 47 -10.50 -1.87 1.92
CA MET A 47 -11.07 -3.02 2.64
C MET A 47 -10.70 -3.00 4.12
N LYS A 48 -9.46 -2.62 4.44
CA LYS A 48 -8.98 -2.47 5.80
C LYS A 48 -9.69 -1.32 6.55
N GLY A 49 -10.17 -0.33 5.81
CA GLY A 49 -10.89 0.81 6.37
C GLY A 49 -9.98 1.93 6.84
N GLU A 50 -8.74 1.98 6.36
CA GLU A 50 -7.86 3.12 6.67
C GLU A 50 -8.39 4.40 6.03
N THR A 51 -8.70 5.36 6.90
CA THR A 51 -8.78 6.78 6.54
C THR A 51 -7.38 7.36 6.65
N PRO A 52 -6.95 8.25 5.73
CA PRO A 52 -5.76 9.07 5.98
C PRO A 52 -5.90 9.68 7.38
N SER A 53 -4.97 9.37 8.28
CA SER A 53 -4.93 10.03 9.58
C SER A 53 -4.76 11.53 9.31
N GLU A 54 -5.79 12.32 9.67
CA GLU A 54 -5.84 13.78 9.52
C GLU A 54 -4.66 14.49 10.21
#